data_AF-A0A139RHN4-F1
#
_entry.id   AF-A0A139RHN4-F1
#
_cell.length_a   1.000
_cell.length_b   1.000
_cell.length_c   1.000
_cell.angle_alpha   90.00
_cell.angle_beta   90.00
_cell.angle_gamma   90.00
#
_symmetry.space_group_name_H-M   'P 1'
#
loop_
_entity.id
_entity.type
_entity.pdbx_description
1 polymer ?
#
loop_
_entity_poly.entity_id
_entity_poly.type
_entity_poly.pdbx_seq_one_letter_code
_entity_poly.pdbx_strand_id
1 'polypeptide(L)'
;MNNAEMEELQSETIQQHPMTKMVLDSFPLKSWMPSAIHVLLKDSGAIPEELSRIRAISSQITILSSYENYEEFNKGLTYIRQLLMLLSLVLLILVTSVLSFVFFLLNRPRRFEVGILKSLGYSTQNIVWLFLKELISYGKTISIVASCLLVILSNLAMQVLKLEIADVFQFYLTSIFTLIGLSVSVLIISGLLPIYTTCRQTVVDTIRKNG
;
A
#
# COMPACT_ATOMS: atom_id res chain seq x y z
N MET A 1 28.81 35.67 9.82
CA MET A 1 29.40 36.77 9.05
C MET A 1 28.42 37.92 9.02
N ASN A 2 28.90 39.11 9.39
CA ASN A 2 28.13 40.34 9.33
C ASN A 2 28.19 40.94 7.91
N ASN A 3 27.21 41.75 7.52
CA ASN A 3 27.16 42.35 6.16
C ASN A 3 28.41 43.21 5.88
N ALA A 4 28.94 43.90 6.89
CA ALA A 4 30.14 44.72 6.76
C ALA A 4 31.40 43.89 6.44
N GLU A 5 31.54 42.71 7.02
CA GLU A 5 32.67 41.79 6.74
C GLU A 5 32.59 41.25 5.30
N MET A 6 31.37 41.02 4.80
CA MET A 6 31.17 40.53 3.44
C MET A 6 31.38 41.61 2.38
N GLU A 7 31.02 42.86 2.69
CA GLU A 7 31.35 44.02 1.85
C GLU A 7 32.86 44.23 1.75
N GLU A 8 33.58 44.08 2.86
CA GLU A 8 35.03 44.15 2.89
C GLU A 8 35.66 43.05 2.03
N LEU A 9 35.23 41.79 2.20
CA LEU A 9 35.67 40.65 1.38
C LEU A 9 35.33 40.80 -0.11
N GLN A 10 34.15 41.36 -0.44
CA GLN A 10 33.79 41.68 -1.83
C GLN A 10 34.75 42.71 -2.41
N SER A 11 35.03 43.78 -1.66
CA SER A 11 35.94 44.85 -2.10
C SER A 11 37.38 44.35 -2.28
N GLU A 12 37.86 43.47 -1.41
CA GLU A 12 39.19 42.87 -1.48
C GLU A 12 39.31 41.93 -2.69
N THR A 13 38.31 41.08 -2.92
CA THR A 13 38.27 40.13 -4.05
C THR A 13 38.21 40.87 -5.39
N ILE A 14 37.48 41.99 -5.45
CA ILE A 14 37.40 42.84 -6.65
C ILE A 14 38.76 43.50 -6.97
N GLN A 15 39.54 43.86 -5.94
CA GLN A 15 40.86 44.50 -6.10
C GLN A 15 41.97 43.52 -6.51
N GLN A 16 41.88 42.24 -6.11
CA GLN A 16 42.93 41.24 -6.37
C GLN A 16 42.97 40.71 -7.81
N HIS A 17 41.89 40.86 -8.60
CA HIS A 17 41.85 40.34 -9.98
C HIS A 17 42.10 41.44 -11.04
N PRO A 18 43.14 41.32 -11.88
CA PRO A 18 43.58 42.38 -12.79
C PRO A 18 42.61 42.70 -13.94
N MET A 19 41.72 41.77 -14.30
CA MET A 19 40.68 41.93 -15.34
C MET A 19 39.41 42.62 -14.81
N THR A 20 39.25 42.71 -13.50
CA THR A 20 38.02 43.17 -12.84
C THR A 20 37.85 44.69 -12.97
N LYS A 21 38.93 45.48 -12.80
CA LYS A 21 38.90 46.95 -13.00
C LYS A 21 38.49 47.33 -14.42
N MET A 22 39.04 46.65 -15.44
CA MET A 22 38.79 47.00 -16.85
C MET A 22 37.36 46.70 -17.32
N VAL A 23 36.68 45.71 -16.72
CA VAL A 23 35.33 45.28 -17.12
C VAL A 23 34.24 45.90 -16.25
N LEU A 24 34.49 46.12 -14.95
CA LEU A 24 33.47 46.60 -14.00
C LEU A 24 33.41 48.12 -13.81
N ASP A 25 34.40 48.90 -14.28
CA ASP A 25 34.38 50.37 -14.16
C ASP A 25 33.17 51.03 -14.89
N SER A 26 32.55 50.34 -15.84
CA SER A 26 31.38 50.81 -16.59
C SER A 26 30.03 50.33 -16.02
N PHE A 27 30.03 49.45 -15.02
CA PHE A 27 28.82 48.89 -14.41
C PHE A 27 28.62 49.42 -12.99
N PRO A 28 27.41 49.88 -12.62
CA PRO A 28 27.13 50.28 -11.25
C PRO A 28 27.21 49.05 -10.32
N LEU A 29 28.28 48.97 -9.54
CA LEU A 29 28.47 47.96 -8.50
C LEU A 29 27.43 48.16 -7.40
N LYS A 30 26.51 47.20 -7.25
CA LYS A 30 25.53 47.18 -6.17
C LYS A 30 26.21 46.75 -4.86
N SER A 31 25.79 47.32 -3.73
CA SER A 31 26.25 46.92 -2.40
C SER A 31 26.00 45.43 -2.18
N TRP A 32 26.83 44.79 -1.34
CA TRP A 32 26.70 43.37 -1.07
C TRP A 32 25.30 43.08 -0.50
N MET A 33 24.62 42.11 -1.11
CA MET A 33 23.34 41.61 -0.62
C MET A 33 23.33 40.08 -0.77
N PRO A 34 22.81 39.33 0.21
CA PRO A 34 22.67 37.89 0.08
C PRO A 34 21.72 37.57 -1.09
N SER A 35 22.17 36.68 -1.99
CA SER A 35 21.38 36.27 -3.16
C SER A 35 20.26 35.29 -2.81
N ALA A 36 20.44 34.50 -1.75
CA ALA A 36 19.47 33.56 -1.24
C ALA A 36 19.63 33.38 0.27
N ILE A 37 18.50 33.19 0.96
CA ILE A 37 18.46 32.85 2.38
C ILE A 37 17.72 31.52 2.49
N HIS A 38 18.40 30.51 3.04
CA HIS A 38 17.80 29.21 3.31
C HIS A 38 17.25 29.21 4.73
N VAL A 39 15.92 29.08 4.86
CA VAL A 39 15.24 28.95 6.15
C VAL A 39 14.76 27.52 6.30
N LEU A 40 15.27 26.85 7.33
CA LEU A 40 14.89 25.48 7.68
C LEU A 40 13.88 25.54 8.82
N LEU A 41 12.64 25.10 8.55
CA LEU A 41 11.63 24.94 9.58
C LEU A 41 11.68 23.50 10.10
N LYS A 42 11.60 23.36 11.43
CA LYS A 42 11.57 22.04 12.09
C LYS A 42 10.23 21.32 11.85
N ASP A 43 9.16 22.07 11.59
CA ASP A 43 7.82 21.54 11.35
C ASP A 43 7.31 21.97 9.97
N SER A 44 7.03 20.97 9.13
CA SER A 44 6.50 21.16 7.78
C SER A 44 5.09 21.74 7.76
N GLY A 45 4.30 21.55 8.83
CA GLY A 45 2.94 22.05 8.94
C GLY A 45 2.86 23.58 9.13
N ALA A 46 3.92 24.20 9.62
CA ALA A 46 4.00 25.65 9.84
C ALA A 46 4.48 26.42 8.60
N ILE A 47 4.91 25.72 7.54
CA ILE A 47 5.45 26.35 6.32
C ILE A 47 4.43 27.26 5.63
N PRO A 48 3.13 26.92 5.47
CA PRO A 48 2.15 27.81 4.85
C PRO A 48 1.98 29.14 5.62
N GLU A 49 1.98 29.06 6.96
CA GLU A 49 1.83 30.24 7.82
C GLU A 49 3.07 31.13 7.73
N GLU A 50 4.27 30.57 7.79
CA GLU A 50 5.52 31.33 7.67
C GLU A 50 5.75 31.87 6.25
N LEU A 51 5.33 31.15 5.21
CA LEU A 51 5.31 31.67 3.84
C LEU A 51 4.42 32.91 3.72
N SER A 52 3.26 32.91 4.38
CA SER A 52 2.36 34.05 4.38
C SER A 52 2.95 35.26 5.12
N ARG A 53 3.63 35.04 6.25
CA ARG A 53 4.34 36.09 7.00
C ARG A 53 5.50 36.68 6.22
N ILE A 54 6.33 35.86 5.57
CA ILE A 54 7.47 36.32 4.77
C ILE A 54 6.99 37.09 3.52
N ARG A 55 5.91 36.63 2.87
CA ARG A 55 5.31 37.33 1.73
C ARG A 55 4.70 38.68 2.13
N ALA A 56 4.22 38.82 3.37
CA ALA A 56 3.70 40.09 3.89
C ALA A 56 4.81 41.13 4.14
N ILE A 57 6.06 40.70 4.40
CA ILE A 57 7.19 41.60 4.65
C ILE A 57 7.69 42.25 3.36
N SER A 58 7.72 41.52 2.24
CA SER A 58 7.98 42.14 0.94
C SER A 58 7.43 41.31 -0.22
N SER A 59 6.84 41.98 -1.21
CA SER A 59 6.34 41.35 -2.44
C SER A 59 7.42 41.15 -3.50
N GLN A 60 8.65 41.62 -3.27
CA GLN A 60 9.76 41.58 -4.24
C GLN A 60 10.68 40.36 -4.09
N ILE A 61 10.47 39.52 -3.06
CA ILE A 61 11.25 38.30 -2.82
C ILE A 61 10.55 37.11 -3.47
N THR A 62 11.26 36.40 -4.36
CA THR A 62 10.80 35.12 -4.90
C THR A 62 11.03 34.02 -3.87
N ILE A 63 9.95 33.47 -3.33
CA ILE A 63 10.01 32.41 -2.33
C ILE A 63 9.87 31.05 -3.02
N LEU A 64 10.91 30.21 -2.94
CA LEU A 64 10.90 28.84 -3.41
C LEU A 64 10.70 27.92 -2.20
N SER A 65 9.54 27.29 -2.10
CA SER A 65 9.22 26.38 -0.99
C SER A 65 9.14 24.93 -1.47
N SER A 66 9.82 24.03 -0.76
CA SER A 66 9.65 22.59 -0.98
C SER A 66 8.28 22.07 -0.50
N TYR A 67 7.49 22.89 0.22
CA TYR A 67 6.18 22.48 0.73
C TYR A 67 5.15 22.25 -0.38
N GLU A 68 5.08 23.13 -1.38
CA GLU A 68 4.16 23.00 -2.50
C GLU A 68 4.45 21.70 -3.28
N ASN A 69 5.74 21.43 -3.55
CA ASN A 69 6.19 20.17 -4.12
C ASN A 69 5.86 18.96 -3.23
N TYR A 70 5.95 19.10 -1.90
CA TYR A 70 5.64 18.02 -0.96
C TYR A 70 4.14 17.72 -0.87
N GLU A 71 3.29 18.75 -0.92
CA GLU A 71 1.84 18.58 -0.92
C GLU A 71 1.36 17.93 -2.22
N GLU A 72 1.86 18.38 -3.38
CA GLU A 72 1.59 17.75 -4.67
C GLU A 72 2.08 16.31 -4.72
N PHE A 73 3.28 16.05 -4.18
CA PHE A 73 3.83 14.70 -4.08
C PHE A 73 2.96 13.80 -3.17
N ASN A 74 2.54 14.29 -2.00
CA ASN A 74 1.66 13.54 -1.10
C ASN A 74 0.28 13.30 -1.70
N LYS A 75 -0.28 14.25 -2.44
CA LYS A 75 -1.51 14.06 -3.22
C LYS A 75 -1.29 12.95 -4.25
N GLY A 76 -0.20 12.99 -5.01
CA GLY A 76 0.18 11.94 -5.96
C GLY A 76 0.28 10.56 -5.32
N LEU A 77 0.99 10.44 -4.19
CA LEU A 77 1.09 9.20 -3.42
C LEU A 77 -0.28 8.70 -2.93
N THR A 78 -1.14 9.62 -2.50
CA THR A 78 -2.50 9.28 -2.06
C THR A 78 -3.35 8.74 -3.20
N TYR A 79 -3.27 9.35 -4.39
CA TYR A 79 -3.93 8.84 -5.59
C TYR A 79 -3.43 7.46 -5.98
N ILE A 80 -2.11 7.24 -6.00
CA ILE A 80 -1.53 5.94 -6.30
C ILE A 80 -2.00 4.90 -5.29
N ARG A 81 -1.98 5.23 -3.99
CA ARG A 81 -2.47 4.36 -2.93
C ARG A 81 -3.95 4.00 -3.11
N GLN A 82 -4.80 4.98 -3.43
CA GLN A 82 -6.23 4.76 -3.64
C GLN A 82 -6.49 3.89 -4.87
N LEU A 83 -5.77 4.11 -5.96
CA LEU A 83 -5.86 3.29 -7.17
C LEU A 83 -5.45 1.85 -6.87
N LEU A 84 -4.33 1.65 -6.18
CA LEU A 84 -3.86 0.32 -5.78
C LEU A 84 -4.85 -0.40 -4.86
N MET A 85 -5.48 0.32 -3.92
CA MET A 85 -6.55 -0.25 -3.08
C MET A 85 -7.76 -0.69 -3.90
N LEU A 86 -8.21 0.14 -4.86
CA LEU A 86 -9.35 -0.19 -5.72
C LEU A 86 -9.03 -1.41 -6.58
N LEU A 87 -7.85 -1.44 -7.20
CA LEU A 87 -7.39 -2.56 -8.01
C LEU A 87 -7.26 -3.85 -7.20
N SER A 88 -6.73 -3.76 -5.97
CA SER A 88 -6.66 -4.88 -5.03
C SER A 88 -8.05 -5.43 -4.69
N LEU A 89 -9.03 -4.55 -4.44
CA LEU A 89 -10.41 -4.94 -4.14
C LEU A 89 -11.08 -5.64 -5.34
N VAL A 90 -10.88 -5.13 -6.56
CA VAL A 90 -11.40 -5.77 -7.78
C VAL A 90 -10.81 -7.17 -7.96
N LEU A 91 -9.49 -7.32 -7.78
CA LEU A 91 -8.83 -8.62 -7.85
C LEU A 91 -9.34 -9.59 -6.77
N LEU A 92 -9.55 -9.10 -5.56
CA LEU A 92 -10.08 -9.90 -4.45
C LEU A 92 -11.48 -10.45 -4.77
N ILE A 93 -12.36 -9.63 -5.34
CA ILE A 93 -13.70 -10.05 -5.77
C ILE A 93 -13.60 -11.09 -6.89
N LEU A 94 -12.72 -10.86 -7.88
CA LEU A 94 -12.52 -11.78 -8.99
C LEU A 94 -12.03 -13.15 -8.50
N VAL A 95 -11.02 -13.17 -7.63
CA VAL A 95 -10.50 -14.41 -7.02
C VAL A 95 -11.59 -15.14 -6.24
N THR A 96 -12.37 -14.41 -5.44
CA THR A 96 -13.47 -14.99 -4.66
C THR A 96 -14.54 -15.61 -5.58
N SER A 97 -14.87 -14.93 -6.68
CA SER A 97 -15.84 -15.42 -7.68
C SER A 97 -15.33 -16.68 -8.38
N VAL A 98 -14.06 -16.69 -8.79
CA VAL A 98 -13.43 -17.86 -9.43
C VAL A 98 -13.41 -19.04 -8.46
N LEU A 99 -12.97 -18.84 -7.21
CA LEU A 99 -12.99 -19.90 -6.20
C LEU A 99 -14.41 -20.43 -5.98
N SER A 100 -15.42 -19.55 -5.90
CA SER A 100 -16.81 -19.98 -5.71
C SER A 100 -17.30 -20.84 -6.87
N PHE A 101 -16.94 -20.48 -8.10
CA PHE A 101 -17.23 -21.28 -9.29
C PHE A 101 -16.50 -22.64 -9.26
N VAL A 102 -15.24 -22.67 -8.85
CA VAL A 102 -14.48 -23.93 -8.68
C VAL A 102 -15.14 -24.83 -7.64
N PHE A 103 -15.53 -24.27 -6.48
CA PHE A 103 -16.24 -25.04 -5.45
C PHE A 103 -17.61 -25.53 -5.95
N PHE A 104 -18.31 -24.76 -6.77
CA PHE A 104 -19.56 -25.21 -7.39
C PHE A 104 -19.34 -26.44 -8.28
N LEU A 105 -18.26 -26.46 -9.07
CA LEU A 105 -17.90 -27.62 -9.90
C LEU A 105 -17.46 -28.82 -9.06
N LEU A 106 -16.64 -28.61 -8.02
CA LEU A 106 -16.19 -29.69 -7.14
C LEU A 106 -17.34 -30.33 -6.34
N ASN A 107 -18.37 -29.55 -6.00
CA ASN A 107 -19.53 -30.05 -5.25
C ASN A 107 -20.58 -30.76 -6.12
N ARG A 108 -20.51 -30.66 -7.46
CA ARG A 108 -21.42 -31.41 -8.37
C ARG A 108 -21.41 -32.93 -8.13
N PRO A 109 -20.27 -33.63 -8.16
CA PRO A 109 -20.24 -35.08 -7.93
C PRO A 109 -20.63 -35.45 -6.49
N ARG A 110 -20.29 -34.61 -5.51
CA ARG A 110 -20.60 -34.80 -4.09
C ARG A 110 -22.10 -34.75 -3.74
N ARG A 111 -22.96 -34.35 -4.69
CA ARG A 111 -24.43 -34.42 -4.55
C ARG A 111 -24.92 -35.83 -4.23
N PHE A 112 -24.26 -36.86 -4.78
CA PHE A 112 -24.60 -38.24 -4.49
C PHE A 112 -24.35 -38.61 -3.02
N GLU A 113 -23.22 -38.18 -2.45
CA GLU A 113 -22.90 -38.38 -1.04
C GLU A 113 -23.92 -37.71 -0.12
N VAL A 114 -24.37 -36.49 -0.47
CA VAL A 114 -25.45 -35.79 0.24
C VAL A 114 -26.76 -36.59 0.18
N GLY A 115 -27.09 -37.17 -0.97
CA GLY A 115 -28.26 -38.04 -1.15
C GLY A 115 -28.21 -39.26 -0.22
N ILE A 116 -27.05 -39.93 -0.13
CA ILE A 116 -26.83 -41.06 0.78
C ILE A 116 -27.01 -40.62 2.23
N LEU A 117 -26.35 -39.55 2.66
CA LEU A 117 -26.43 -39.06 4.05
C LEU A 117 -27.86 -38.68 4.44
N LYS A 118 -28.61 -38.03 3.55
CA LYS A 118 -30.02 -37.71 3.80
C LYS A 118 -30.90 -38.95 3.85
N SER A 119 -30.62 -39.97 3.03
CA SER A 119 -31.36 -41.24 3.07
C SER A 119 -31.15 -42.00 4.38
N LEU A 120 -29.97 -41.83 5.02
CA LEU A 120 -29.65 -42.33 6.35
C LEU A 120 -30.28 -41.49 7.50
N GLY A 121 -31.03 -40.42 7.18
CA GLY A 121 -31.72 -39.59 8.18
C GLY A 121 -30.93 -38.38 8.69
N TYR A 122 -29.76 -38.05 8.12
CA TYR A 122 -29.04 -36.85 8.53
C TYR A 122 -29.78 -35.56 8.16
N SER A 123 -29.82 -34.62 9.10
CA SER A 123 -30.37 -33.28 8.85
C SER A 123 -29.47 -32.50 7.87
N THR A 124 -30.08 -31.60 7.09
CA THR A 124 -29.33 -30.78 6.12
C THR A 124 -28.28 -29.90 6.80
N GLN A 125 -28.54 -29.43 8.03
CA GLN A 125 -27.60 -28.62 8.81
C GLN A 125 -26.36 -29.41 9.22
N ASN A 126 -26.52 -30.67 9.64
CA ASN A 126 -25.40 -31.52 10.03
C ASN A 126 -24.46 -31.79 8.84
N ILE A 127 -25.04 -31.99 7.65
CA ILE A 127 -24.29 -32.19 6.41
C ILE A 127 -23.52 -30.92 6.04
N VAL A 128 -24.15 -29.73 6.12
CA VAL A 128 -23.46 -28.44 5.86
C VAL A 128 -22.27 -28.26 6.82
N TRP A 129 -22.44 -28.55 8.11
CA TRP A 129 -21.36 -28.46 9.09
C TRP A 129 -20.21 -29.42 8.82
N LEU A 130 -20.50 -30.63 8.30
CA LEU A 130 -19.49 -31.59 7.89
C LEU A 130 -18.62 -31.03 6.76
N PHE A 131 -19.24 -30.55 5.68
CA PHE A 131 -18.50 -29.94 4.56
C PHE A 131 -17.77 -28.66 4.96
N LEU A 132 -18.33 -27.86 5.87
CA LEU A 132 -17.67 -26.66 6.37
C LEU A 132 -16.41 -27.00 7.19
N LYS A 133 -16.43 -28.08 7.99
CA LYS A 133 -15.24 -28.56 8.72
C LYS A 133 -14.16 -29.04 7.75
N GLU A 134 -14.55 -29.76 6.69
CA GLU A 134 -13.62 -30.18 5.64
C GLU A 134 -12.98 -28.97 4.95
N LEU A 135 -13.79 -27.95 4.62
CA LEU A 135 -13.34 -26.69 4.04
C LEU A 135 -12.32 -25.96 4.94
N ILE A 136 -12.58 -25.90 6.25
CA ILE A 136 -11.64 -25.33 7.23
C ILE A 136 -10.33 -26.12 7.27
N SER A 137 -10.39 -27.45 7.15
CA SER A 137 -9.19 -28.29 7.07
C SER A 137 -8.33 -27.95 5.85
N TYR A 138 -8.95 -27.77 4.68
CA TYR A 138 -8.24 -27.30 3.49
C TYR A 138 -7.64 -25.90 3.68
N GLY A 139 -8.39 -25.00 4.33
CA GLY A 139 -7.91 -23.65 4.65
C GLY A 139 -6.64 -23.66 5.50
N LYS A 140 -6.49 -24.60 6.44
CA LYS A 140 -5.26 -24.76 7.23
C LYS A 140 -4.05 -25.09 6.35
N THR A 141 -4.19 -26.07 5.46
CA THR A 141 -3.10 -26.48 4.57
C THR A 141 -2.68 -25.33 3.65
N ILE A 142 -3.65 -24.61 3.07
CA ILE A 142 -3.38 -23.45 2.20
C ILE A 142 -2.69 -22.33 2.99
N SER A 143 -3.12 -22.07 4.22
CA SER A 143 -2.51 -21.02 5.08
C SER A 143 -1.06 -21.33 5.44
N ILE A 144 -0.72 -22.60 5.67
CA ILE A 144 0.66 -23.02 5.94
C ILE A 144 1.54 -22.79 4.71
N VAL A 145 1.07 -23.20 3.53
CA VAL A 145 1.80 -23.00 2.27
C VAL A 145 1.97 -21.51 1.95
N ALA A 146 0.92 -20.71 2.12
CA ALA A 146 0.96 -19.27 1.90
C ALA A 146 1.94 -18.56 2.85
N SER A 147 1.96 -18.95 4.14
CA SER A 147 2.90 -18.42 5.12
C SER A 147 4.35 -18.76 4.76
N CYS A 148 4.61 -19.99 4.31
CA CYS A 148 5.94 -20.40 3.85
C CYS A 148 6.41 -19.55 2.65
N LEU A 149 5.53 -19.33 1.67
CA LEU A 149 5.83 -18.50 0.51
C LEU A 149 6.10 -17.04 0.91
N LEU A 150 5.34 -16.49 1.86
CA LEU A 150 5.51 -15.13 2.35
C LEU A 150 6.89 -14.92 2.99
N VAL A 151 7.40 -15.89 3.75
CA VAL A 151 8.76 -15.85 4.32
C VAL A 151 9.80 -15.72 3.22
N ILE A 152 9.67 -16.53 2.16
CA ILE A 152 10.63 -16.54 1.05
C ILE A 152 10.62 -15.18 0.33
N LEU A 153 9.43 -14.66 0.01
CA LEU A 153 9.29 -13.37 -0.66
C LEU A 153 9.80 -12.20 0.18
N SER A 154 9.55 -12.23 1.49
CA SER A 154 10.03 -11.19 2.41
C SER A 154 11.55 -11.16 2.51
N ASN A 155 12.19 -12.34 2.56
CA ASN A 155 13.66 -12.43 2.54
C ASN A 155 14.26 -11.92 1.22
N LEU A 156 13.62 -12.21 0.09
CA LEU A 156 14.08 -11.73 -1.21
C LEU A 156 13.96 -10.20 -1.30
N ALA A 157 12.84 -9.64 -0.84
CA ALA A 157 12.64 -8.19 -0.78
C ALA A 157 13.72 -7.50 0.08
N MET A 158 14.08 -8.08 1.23
CA MET A 158 15.15 -7.56 2.10
C MET A 158 16.50 -7.46 1.38
N GLN A 159 16.87 -8.49 0.59
CA GLN A 159 18.13 -8.49 -0.16
C GLN A 159 18.15 -7.43 -1.27
N VAL A 160 17.03 -7.23 -1.96
CA VAL A 160 16.93 -6.28 -3.09
C VAL A 160 16.87 -4.83 -2.61
N LEU A 161 16.13 -4.56 -1.54
CA LEU A 161 15.83 -3.20 -1.07
C LEU A 161 16.74 -2.71 0.07
N LYS A 162 17.63 -3.56 0.60
CA LYS A 162 18.57 -3.24 1.70
C LYS A 162 17.89 -2.66 2.95
N LEU A 163 16.73 -3.22 3.33
CA LEU A 163 16.00 -2.80 4.53
C LEU A 163 16.71 -3.22 5.82
N GLU A 164 16.49 -2.44 6.89
CA GLU A 164 16.89 -2.80 8.25
C GLU A 164 16.03 -3.94 8.82
N ILE A 165 16.62 -4.76 9.68
CA ILE A 165 16.00 -5.97 10.24
C ILE A 165 14.76 -5.65 11.12
N ALA A 166 14.76 -4.50 11.80
CA ALA A 166 13.68 -4.11 12.70
C ALA A 166 12.36 -3.81 11.95
N ASP A 167 12.44 -3.08 10.84
CA ASP A 167 11.28 -2.74 10.01
C ASP A 167 10.69 -3.98 9.34
N VAL A 168 11.55 -4.93 8.94
CA VAL A 168 11.12 -6.21 8.34
C VAL A 168 10.32 -7.04 9.35
N PHE A 169 10.72 -7.08 10.62
CA PHE A 169 10.02 -7.87 11.62
C PHE A 169 8.60 -7.36 11.90
N GLN A 170 8.41 -6.05 12.03
CA GLN A 170 7.08 -5.46 12.21
C GLN A 170 6.19 -5.65 10.98
N PHE A 171 6.75 -5.46 9.79
CA PHE A 171 6.05 -5.70 8.54
C PHE A 171 5.61 -7.17 8.40
N TYR A 172 6.50 -8.10 8.75
CA TYR A 172 6.26 -9.54 8.67
C TYR A 172 5.13 -10.00 9.59
N LEU A 173 5.13 -9.59 10.86
CA LEU A 173 4.07 -9.95 11.81
C LEU A 173 2.70 -9.45 11.33
N THR A 174 2.62 -8.18 10.94
CA THR A 174 1.37 -7.58 10.45
C THR A 174 0.88 -8.28 9.18
N SER A 175 1.80 -8.62 8.27
CA SER A 175 1.48 -9.30 7.01
C SER A 175 0.98 -10.73 7.20
N ILE A 176 1.52 -11.48 8.16
CA ILE A 176 1.06 -12.86 8.44
C ILE A 176 -0.37 -12.86 8.97
N PHE A 177 -0.67 -12.04 9.98
CA PHE A 177 -2.00 -12.04 10.58
C PHE A 177 -3.06 -11.59 9.56
N THR A 178 -2.74 -10.57 8.75
CA THR A 178 -3.64 -10.11 7.69
C THR A 178 -3.82 -11.15 6.59
N LEU A 179 -2.75 -11.82 6.15
CA LEU A 179 -2.81 -12.86 5.10
C LEU A 179 -3.60 -14.10 5.54
N ILE A 180 -3.36 -14.59 6.77
CA ILE A 180 -4.10 -15.73 7.32
C ILE A 180 -5.57 -15.36 7.47
N GLY A 181 -5.88 -14.20 8.06
CA GLY A 181 -7.25 -13.73 8.23
C GLY A 181 -7.99 -13.58 6.90
N LEU A 182 -7.34 -12.99 5.91
CA LEU A 182 -7.93 -12.74 4.59
C LEU A 182 -8.10 -14.04 3.79
N SER A 183 -7.12 -14.95 3.80
CA SER A 183 -7.21 -16.21 3.07
C SER A 183 -8.30 -17.14 3.61
N VAL A 184 -8.43 -17.26 4.94
CA VAL A 184 -9.50 -18.03 5.58
C VAL A 184 -10.87 -17.40 5.27
N SER A 185 -10.97 -16.07 5.34
CA SER A 185 -12.23 -15.36 5.04
C SER A 185 -12.68 -15.59 3.60
N VAL A 186 -11.78 -15.42 2.62
CA VAL A 186 -12.08 -15.64 1.19
C VAL A 186 -12.49 -17.09 0.93
N LEU A 187 -11.80 -18.05 1.54
CA LEU A 187 -12.10 -19.47 1.36
C LEU A 187 -13.47 -19.86 1.93
N ILE A 188 -13.82 -19.34 3.11
CA ILE A 188 -15.16 -19.55 3.70
C ILE A 188 -16.23 -18.90 2.83
N ILE A 189 -16.08 -17.62 2.47
CA ILE A 189 -17.07 -16.86 1.69
C ILE A 189 -17.32 -17.52 0.33
N SER A 190 -16.25 -17.93 -0.36
CA SER A 190 -16.34 -18.56 -1.68
C SER A 190 -16.99 -19.95 -1.63
N GLY A 191 -16.71 -20.74 -0.59
CA GLY A 191 -17.25 -22.10 -0.43
C GLY A 191 -18.66 -22.17 0.17
N LEU A 192 -19.07 -21.19 0.96
CA LEU A 192 -20.34 -21.25 1.72
C LEU A 192 -21.57 -21.34 0.82
N LEU A 193 -21.65 -20.49 -0.21
CA LEU A 193 -22.74 -20.48 -1.19
C LEU A 193 -22.91 -21.82 -1.94
N PRO A 194 -21.87 -22.39 -2.58
CA PRO A 194 -21.99 -23.65 -3.29
C PRO A 194 -22.27 -24.85 -2.36
N ILE A 195 -21.74 -24.86 -1.13
CA ILE A 195 -22.07 -25.91 -0.15
C ILE A 195 -23.55 -25.84 0.23
N TYR A 196 -24.04 -24.65 0.60
CA TYR A 196 -25.43 -24.47 1.02
C TYR A 196 -26.43 -24.88 -0.08
N THR A 197 -26.18 -24.47 -1.32
CA THR A 197 -27.03 -24.82 -2.47
C THR A 197 -27.01 -26.32 -2.78
N THR A 198 -25.87 -26.98 -2.62
CA THR A 198 -25.72 -28.43 -2.81
C THR A 198 -26.47 -29.21 -1.73
N CYS A 199 -26.32 -28.81 -0.46
CA CYS A 199 -26.96 -29.50 0.66
C CYS A 199 -28.48 -29.37 0.68
N ARG A 200 -29.08 -28.35 0.04
CA ARG A 200 -30.55 -28.20 -0.01
C ARG A 200 -31.26 -29.12 -1.01
N GLN A 201 -30.54 -29.86 -1.86
CA GLN A 201 -31.16 -30.73 -2.86
C GLN A 201 -31.90 -31.91 -2.21
N THR A 202 -33.02 -32.34 -2.82
CA THR A 202 -33.80 -33.47 -2.31
C THR A 202 -33.14 -34.79 -2.68
N VAL A 203 -33.40 -35.85 -1.91
CA VAL A 203 -32.83 -37.19 -2.14
C VAL A 203 -33.16 -37.70 -3.55
N VAL A 204 -34.41 -37.51 -3.99
CA VAL A 204 -34.89 -37.93 -5.31
C VAL A 204 -34.14 -37.19 -6.42
N ASP A 205 -33.93 -35.88 -6.28
CA ASP A 205 -33.19 -35.09 -7.27
C ASP A 205 -31.71 -35.47 -7.35
N THR A 206 -31.10 -35.80 -6.21
CA THR A 206 -29.69 -36.20 -6.16
C THR A 206 -29.44 -37.56 -6.78
N ILE A 207 -30.37 -38.51 -6.65
CA ILE A 207 -30.24 -39.86 -7.21
C ILE A 207 -30.61 -39.87 -8.70
N ARG A 208 -31.70 -39.18 -9.09
CA ARG A 208 -32.18 -39.17 -10.48
C ARG A 208 -31.25 -38.43 -11.45
N LYS A 209 -30.46 -37.46 -10.98
CA LYS A 209 -29.52 -36.71 -11.85
C LYS A 209 -28.18 -37.42 -12.11
N ASN A 210 -27.89 -38.49 -11.37
CA ASN A 210 -26.62 -39.22 -11.45
C ASN A 210 -26.78 -40.68 -11.94
N GLY A 211 -28.01 -41.16 -12.13
CA GLY A 211 -28.32 -42.40 -12.87
C GLY A 211 -28.73 -42.08 -14.29
#